data_AF-A0A950U0F7-F1
#
_entry.id   AF-A0A950U0F7-F1
#
_cell.length_a   1.000
_cell.length_b   1.000
_cell.length_c   1.000
_cell.angle_alpha   90.00
_cell.angle_beta   90.00
_cell.angle_gamma   90.00
#
_symmetry.space_group_name_H-M   'P 1'
#
loop_
_entity.id
_entity.type
_entity.pdbx_description
1 polymer ?
#
loop_
_entity_poly.entity_id
_entity_poly.type
_entity_poly.pdbx_seq_one_letter_code
_entity_poly.pdbx_strand_id
1 'polypeptide(L)'
;MTALADGIRLVATTRPMRSNRPLLDELGPDGFAWLHNGVGFVTSGTVARVDPSDAARTLASIGCDDEVQVPGTGVIAVGALPFRPDEPA
;
A
#
# COMPACT_ATOMS: atom_id res chain seq x y z
N MET A 1 17.50 2.48 4.72
CA MET A 1 16.60 2.97 3.65
C MET A 1 17.03 2.33 2.36
N THR A 2 16.20 1.46 1.78
CA THR A 2 16.44 0.97 0.42
C THR A 2 15.55 1.79 -0.48
N ALA A 3 16.15 2.79 -1.15
CA ALA A 3 15.47 3.52 -2.21
C ALA A 3 15.15 2.57 -3.37
N LEU A 4 14.12 2.90 -4.16
CA LEU A 4 13.92 2.24 -5.45
C LEU A 4 15.22 2.34 -6.25
N ALA A 5 15.75 1.20 -6.72
CA ALA A 5 16.98 1.21 -7.50
C ALA A 5 16.78 2.08 -8.75
N ASP A 6 17.78 2.89 -9.07
CA ASP A 6 17.71 3.81 -10.19
C ASP A 6 17.44 3.02 -11.50
N GLY A 7 16.41 3.43 -12.23
CA GLY A 7 15.95 2.75 -13.46
C GLY A 7 14.81 1.71 -13.30
N ILE A 8 14.31 1.42 -12.09
CA ILE A 8 13.10 0.59 -11.91
C ILE A 8 11.85 1.47 -12.03
N ARG A 9 10.98 1.17 -13.02
CA ARG A 9 9.66 1.78 -13.14
C ARG A 9 8.59 0.91 -12.51
N LEU A 10 8.00 1.37 -11.41
CA LEU A 10 6.84 0.71 -10.79
C LEU A 10 5.53 1.11 -11.48
N VAL A 11 4.62 0.15 -11.58
CA VAL A 11 3.24 0.36 -12.00
C VAL A 11 2.32 -0.37 -11.04
N ALA A 12 1.40 0.35 -10.38
CA ALA A 12 0.32 -0.25 -9.63
C ALA A 12 -0.78 -0.68 -10.61
N THR A 13 -1.14 -1.96 -10.55
CA THR A 13 -2.20 -2.52 -11.38
C THR A 13 -3.36 -2.93 -10.48
N THR A 14 -4.55 -2.39 -10.71
CA THR A 14 -5.76 -2.74 -9.95
C THR A 14 -6.77 -3.37 -10.89
N ARG A 15 -7.32 -4.51 -10.46
CA ARG A 15 -8.30 -5.31 -11.21
C ARG A 15 -9.45 -5.70 -10.29
N PRO A 16 -10.70 -5.81 -10.81
CA PRO A 16 -11.82 -6.33 -10.02
C PRO A 16 -11.56 -7.78 -9.58
N MET A 17 -11.62 -8.02 -8.28
CA MET A 17 -11.52 -9.37 -7.71
C MET A 17 -12.92 -9.90 -7.38
N ARG A 18 -13.29 -11.07 -7.92
CA ARG A 18 -14.59 -11.73 -7.67
C ARG A 18 -14.51 -12.80 -6.58
N SER A 19 -13.56 -12.68 -5.66
CA SER A 19 -13.35 -13.64 -4.58
C SER A 19 -14.21 -13.29 -3.38
N ASN A 20 -14.77 -14.30 -2.71
CA ASN A 20 -15.40 -14.17 -1.39
C ASN A 20 -14.56 -14.86 -0.30
N ARG A 21 -13.28 -15.10 -0.56
CA ARG A 21 -12.38 -15.68 0.44
C ARG A 21 -12.11 -14.66 1.55
N PRO A 22 -11.96 -15.11 2.81
CA PRO A 22 -11.58 -14.22 3.91
C PRO A 22 -10.25 -13.51 3.61
N LEU A 23 -10.18 -12.20 3.84
CA LEU A 23 -8.98 -11.41 3.55
C LEU A 23 -7.73 -11.93 4.27
N LEU A 24 -7.86 -12.38 5.52
CA LEU A 24 -6.71 -12.85 6.30
C LEU A 24 -6.10 -14.14 5.76
N ASP A 25 -6.84 -14.94 4.98
CA ASP A 25 -6.30 -16.12 4.31
C ASP A 25 -5.39 -15.74 3.13
N GLU A 26 -5.49 -14.50 2.64
CA GLU A 26 -4.67 -13.95 1.56
C GLU A 26 -3.49 -13.10 2.08
N LEU A 27 -3.35 -12.94 3.40
CA LEU A 27 -2.24 -12.20 4.00
C LEU A 27 -0.93 -12.96 3.75
N GLY A 28 -0.06 -12.38 2.93
CA GLY A 28 1.21 -13.01 2.59
C GLY A 28 2.34 -12.66 3.57
N PRO A 29 3.50 -13.31 3.42
CA PRO A 29 4.71 -13.00 4.18
C PRO A 29 5.08 -11.51 4.07
N ASP A 30 5.60 -10.95 5.15
CA ASP A 30 5.98 -9.52 5.27
C ASP A 30 4.83 -8.54 4.91
N GLY A 31 3.59 -9.00 5.03
CA GLY A 31 2.40 -8.24 4.72
C GLY A 31 1.91 -7.34 5.86
N PHE A 32 0.88 -6.58 5.54
CA PHE A 32 0.13 -5.69 6.42
C PHE A 32 -1.36 -5.89 6.19
N ALA A 33 -2.14 -5.85 7.28
CA ALA A 33 -3.59 -5.98 7.25
C ALA A 33 -4.24 -4.75 7.88
N TRP A 34 -5.25 -4.20 7.21
CA TRP A 34 -6.16 -3.21 7.77
C TRP A 34 -7.60 -3.66 7.55
N LEU A 35 -8.36 -3.76 8.64
CA LEU A 35 -9.73 -4.25 8.65
C LEU A 35 -10.60 -3.28 9.48
N HIS A 36 -11.71 -2.83 8.91
CA HIS A 36 -12.64 -1.93 9.57
C HIS A 36 -14.07 -2.16 9.05
N ASN A 37 -14.99 -2.54 9.94
CA ASN A 37 -16.42 -2.69 9.63
C ASN A 37 -16.72 -3.51 8.36
N GLY A 38 -16.01 -4.63 8.18
CA GLY A 38 -16.21 -5.54 7.03
C GLY A 38 -15.55 -5.08 5.72
N VAL A 39 -14.84 -3.95 5.73
CA VAL A 39 -14.00 -3.47 4.62
C VAL A 39 -12.54 -3.58 5.03
N GLY A 40 -11.66 -3.88 4.08
CA GLY A 40 -10.24 -3.93 4.37
C GLY A 40 -9.39 -4.37 3.20
N PHE A 41 -8.10 -4.50 3.47
CA PHE A 41 -7.13 -5.08 2.56
C PHE A 41 -6.04 -5.82 3.34
N VAL A 42 -5.40 -6.75 2.64
CA VAL A 42 -4.16 -7.38 3.07
C VAL A 42 -3.13 -7.23 1.97
N THR A 43 -1.86 -7.31 2.33
CA THR A 43 -0.73 -7.19 1.39
C THR A 43 0.20 -8.38 1.53
N SER A 44 1.12 -8.52 0.57
CA SER A 44 2.20 -9.50 0.63
C SER A 44 3.48 -8.85 0.12
N GLY A 45 4.58 -9.09 0.85
CA GLY A 45 5.89 -8.56 0.53
C GLY A 45 5.99 -7.05 0.70
N THR A 46 7.13 -6.51 0.27
CA THR A 46 7.41 -5.07 0.30
C THR A 46 8.22 -4.70 -0.94
N VAL A 47 7.68 -3.79 -1.76
CA VAL A 47 8.39 -3.29 -2.95
C VAL A 47 9.34 -2.14 -2.63
N ALA A 48 9.00 -1.31 -1.64
CA ALA A 48 9.80 -0.18 -1.19
C ALA A 48 9.46 0.20 0.25
N ARG A 49 10.46 0.73 0.98
CA ARG A 49 10.23 1.43 2.25
C ARG A 49 10.42 2.91 2.01
N VAL A 50 9.40 3.70 2.35
CA VAL A 50 9.38 5.15 2.16
C VAL A 50 9.36 5.85 3.50
N ASP A 51 10.01 7.01 3.59
CA ASP A 51 9.79 7.91 4.72
C ASP A 51 8.35 8.45 4.65
N PRO A 52 7.62 8.56 5.78
CA PRO A 52 6.27 9.10 5.79
C PRO A 52 6.14 10.47 5.10
N SER A 53 7.14 11.34 5.24
CA SER A 53 7.17 12.67 4.62
C SER A 53 7.32 12.63 3.09
N ASP A 54 7.82 11.52 2.56
CA ASP A 54 8.04 11.29 1.13
C ASP A 54 6.95 10.44 0.49
N ALA A 55 6.03 9.87 1.29
CA ALA A 55 5.04 8.90 0.83
C ALA A 55 4.18 9.46 -0.32
N ALA A 56 3.60 10.66 -0.15
CA ALA A 56 2.74 11.26 -1.17
C ALA A 56 3.47 11.48 -2.51
N ARG A 57 4.69 12.00 -2.45
CA ARG A 57 5.52 12.23 -3.65
C ARG A 57 5.90 10.91 -4.33
N THR A 58 6.25 9.90 -3.54
CA THR A 58 6.63 8.59 -4.05
C THR A 58 5.45 7.91 -4.74
N LEU A 59 4.28 7.90 -4.09
CA LEU A 59 3.05 7.33 -4.65
C LEU A 59 2.67 8.01 -5.97
N ALA A 60 2.78 9.35 -6.05
CA ALA A 60 2.49 10.10 -7.27
C ALA A 60 3.45 9.80 -8.44
N SER A 61 4.64 9.26 -8.17
CA SER A 61 5.60 8.89 -9.21
C SER A 61 5.33 7.52 -9.85
N ILE A 62 4.49 6.70 -9.22
CA ILE A 62 4.21 5.32 -9.65
C ILE A 62 3.10 5.36 -10.70
N GLY A 63 3.34 4.71 -11.85
CA GLY A 63 2.30 4.58 -12.87
C GLY A 63 1.10 3.83 -12.32
N CYS A 64 -0.11 4.21 -12.70
CA CYS A 64 -1.34 3.57 -12.22
C CYS A 64 -2.17 3.07 -13.41
N ASP A 65 -2.41 1.76 -13.43
CA ASP A 65 -3.37 1.09 -14.31
C ASP A 65 -4.46 0.51 -13.40
N ASP A 66 -5.50 1.30 -13.14
CA ASP A 66 -6.58 0.97 -12.22
C ASP A 66 -7.90 0.88 -12.97
N GLU A 67 -8.43 -0.33 -13.17
CA GLU A 67 -9.72 -0.55 -13.83
C GLU A 67 -10.92 -0.22 -12.94
N VAL A 68 -10.73 -0.12 -11.62
CA VAL A 68 -11.81 0.04 -10.64
C VAL A 68 -12.15 1.52 -10.44
N GLN A 69 -11.14 2.40 -10.39
CA GLN A 69 -11.31 3.86 -10.33
C GLN A 69 -12.23 4.35 -9.19
N VAL A 70 -12.04 3.84 -7.97
CA VAL A 70 -12.81 4.27 -6.79
C VAL A 70 -11.89 4.77 -5.69
N PRO A 71 -12.37 5.56 -4.71
CA PRO A 71 -11.55 5.95 -3.58
C PRO A 71 -10.94 4.74 -2.87
N GLY A 72 -9.61 4.73 -2.74
CA GLY A 72 -8.86 3.63 -2.11
C GLY A 72 -8.29 2.59 -3.06
N THR A 73 -8.44 2.73 -4.39
CA THR A 73 -7.76 1.90 -5.40
C THR A 73 -6.49 2.54 -5.95
N GLY A 74 -5.67 1.76 -6.66
CA GLY A 74 -4.37 2.19 -7.16
C GLY A 74 -3.23 1.90 -6.19
N VAL A 75 -2.22 2.77 -6.18
CA VAL A 75 -1.01 2.59 -5.37
C VAL A 75 -1.25 3.04 -3.92
N ILE A 76 -0.88 2.19 -2.97
CA ILE A 76 -1.00 2.47 -1.54
C ILE A 76 0.34 2.29 -0.83
N ALA A 77 0.58 3.11 0.20
CA ALA A 77 1.64 2.90 1.19
C ALA A 77 0.97 2.54 2.52
N VAL A 78 1.50 1.54 3.20
CA VAL A 78 0.92 0.99 4.42
C VAL A 78 2.00 0.80 5.47
N GLY A 79 1.62 0.94 6.74
CA GLY A 79 2.54 0.79 7.86
C GLY A 79 2.04 1.51 9.10
N ALA A 80 2.81 1.36 10.18
CA ALA A 80 2.59 2.10 11.41
C ALA A 80 3.52 3.32 11.43
N LEU A 81 2.97 4.48 11.76
CA LEU A 81 3.78 5.63 12.13
C LEU A 81 4.27 5.44 13.57
N PRO A 82 5.57 5.62 13.85
CA PRO A 82 6.06 5.56 15.21
C PRO A 82 5.43 6.67 16.04
N PHE A 83 5.10 6.38 17.29
CA PHE A 83 4.68 7.41 18.23
C PHE A 83 5.83 8.39 18.46
N ARG A 84 5.56 9.68 18.28
CA ARG A 84 6.51 10.77 18.54
C ARG A 84 5.86 11.72 19.55
N PRO A 85 6.30 11.69 20.83
CA PRO A 85 5.64 12.43 21.91
C PRO A 85 5.66 13.96 21.68
N ASP A 86 6.60 14.44 20.87
CA ASP A 86 6.83 15.86 20.62
C ASP A 86 6.19 16.36 19.31
N GLU A 87 5.46 15.50 18.58
CA GLU A 87 4.75 15.88 17.36
C GLU A 87 3.22 15.95 17.62
N PRO A 88 2.51 16.94 17.06
CA PRO A 88 1.06 16.97 17.10
C PRO A 88 0.47 15.76 16.37
N ALA A 89 -0.71 15.32 16.84
CA ALA A 89 -1.49 14.25 16.21
C ALA A 89 -2.00 14.63 14.81
#